data_AF-A0A527HGE8-F1
#
_entry.id   AF-A0A527HGE8-F1
#
_cell.length_a   1.000
_cell.length_b   1.000
_cell.length_c   1.000
_cell.angle_alpha   90.00
_cell.angle_beta   90.00
_cell.angle_gamma   90.00
#
_symmetry.space_group_name_H-M   'P 1'
#
loop_
_entity.id
_entity.type
_entity.pdbx_description
1 polymer ?
#
loop_
_entity_poly.entity_id
_entity_poly.type
_entity_poly.pdbx_seq_one_letter_code
_entity_poly.pdbx_strand_id
1 'polypeptide(L)'
;MIMLGSVRDDDYGKMVGEPGSGGGKSIYIAVDDADAAYAKARNAGATIIQELTNRDYGSREFICRDPEGNVWSFGTYWPKAGEKA
;
A
#
# COMPACT_ATOMS: atom_id res chain seq x y z
N MET A 1 4.87 -12.65 0.62
CA MET A 1 3.80 -13.01 1.57
C MET A 1 2.46 -12.67 0.92
N ILE A 2 1.43 -13.49 1.14
CA ILE A 2 0.06 -13.16 0.70
C ILE A 2 -0.74 -12.82 1.95
N MET A 3 -1.31 -11.61 1.99
CA MET A 3 -2.25 -11.19 3.04
C MET A 3 -3.67 -11.38 2.52
N LEU A 4 -4.50 -12.07 3.30
CA LEU A 4 -5.91 -12.29 2.98
C LEU A 4 -6.76 -11.61 4.05
N GLY A 5 -7.83 -10.96 3.61
CA GLY A 5 -8.80 -10.31 4.48
C GLY A 5 -10.17 -10.27 3.82
N SER A 6 -11.19 -9.97 4.63
CA SER A 6 -12.53 -9.70 4.13
C SER A 6 -12.63 -8.26 3.62
N VAL A 7 -13.56 -8.02 2.70
CA VAL A 7 -13.97 -6.66 2.32
C VAL A 7 -14.44 -5.91 3.56
N ARG A 8 -14.07 -4.62 3.65
CA ARG A 8 -14.44 -3.72 4.74
C ARG A 8 -14.94 -2.40 4.16
N ASP A 9 -15.93 -1.80 4.81
CA ASP A 9 -16.39 -0.45 4.50
C ASP A 9 -15.56 0.59 5.27
N ASP A 10 -14.25 0.61 4.97
CA ASP A 10 -13.30 1.60 5.48
C ASP A 10 -12.59 2.30 4.31
N ASP A 11 -11.77 3.31 4.62
CA ASP A 11 -11.08 4.10 3.58
C ASP A 11 -10.19 3.22 2.70
N TYR A 12 -9.53 2.21 3.28
CA TYR A 12 -8.67 1.30 2.54
C TYR A 12 -9.49 0.39 1.63
N GLY A 13 -10.60 -0.17 2.11
CA GLY A 13 -11.54 -0.95 1.31
C GLY A 13 -12.08 -0.18 0.11
N LYS A 14 -12.39 1.11 0.29
CA LYS A 14 -12.80 2.01 -0.81
C LYS A 14 -11.67 2.27 -1.81
N MET A 15 -10.42 2.31 -1.37
CA MET A 15 -9.26 2.47 -2.25
C MET A 15 -9.02 1.23 -3.12
N VAL A 16 -9.12 0.03 -2.53
CA VAL A 16 -8.84 -1.27 -3.17
C VAL A 16 -10.03 -1.77 -4.01
N GLY A 17 -11.25 -1.43 -3.58
CA GLY A 17 -12.50 -1.84 -4.23
C GLY A 17 -12.90 -3.29 -3.95
N GLU A 18 -14.08 -3.65 -4.44
CA GLU A 18 -14.66 -4.99 -4.31
C GLU A 18 -13.88 -6.05 -5.11
N PRO A 19 -13.83 -7.31 -4.65
CA PRO A 19 -13.31 -8.43 -5.42
C PRO A 19 -14.00 -8.56 -6.78
N GLY A 20 -13.23 -8.52 -7.86
CA GLY A 20 -13.76 -8.60 -9.21
C GLY A 20 -12.75 -8.17 -10.27
N SER A 21 -13.26 -7.77 -11.44
CA SER A 21 -12.41 -7.24 -12.52
C SER A 21 -11.81 -5.90 -12.08
N GLY A 22 -10.50 -5.87 -11.83
CA GLY A 22 -9.77 -4.66 -11.41
C GLY A 22 -9.64 -4.45 -9.91
N GLY A 23 -10.68 -4.70 -9.10
CA GLY A 23 -10.68 -4.45 -7.65
C GLY A 23 -10.25 -5.62 -6.76
N GLY A 24 -10.32 -5.41 -5.44
CA GLY A 24 -10.15 -6.43 -4.39
C GLY A 24 -8.73 -6.92 -4.18
N LYS A 25 -7.74 -6.25 -4.80
CA LYS A 25 -6.33 -6.61 -4.72
C LYS A 25 -5.45 -5.37 -4.66
N SER A 26 -4.38 -5.46 -3.89
CA SER A 26 -3.32 -4.47 -3.79
C SER A 26 -1.99 -5.19 -3.66
N ILE A 27 -0.92 -4.58 -4.15
CA ILE A 27 0.44 -5.10 -4.00
C ILE A 27 1.13 -4.27 -2.93
N TYR A 28 1.66 -4.93 -1.90
CA TYR A 28 2.52 -4.30 -0.90
C TYR A 28 3.99 -4.53 -1.24
N ILE A 29 4.75 -3.45 -1.35
CA ILE A 29 6.20 -3.47 -1.56
C ILE A 29 6.87 -2.93 -0.29
N ALA A 30 7.60 -3.81 0.39
CA ALA A 30 8.44 -3.39 1.49
C ALA A 30 9.68 -2.66 0.97
N VAL A 31 9.98 -1.51 1.54
CA VAL A 31 11.11 -0.64 1.18
C VAL A 31 11.83 -0.20 2.44
N ASP A 32 13.15 0.00 2.35
CA ASP A 32 13.93 0.52 3.48
C ASP A 32 13.63 2.00 3.77
N ASP A 33 13.30 2.77 2.73
CA ASP A 33 13.00 4.20 2.80
C ASP A 33 11.73 4.54 2.02
N ALA A 34 10.63 4.74 2.76
CA ALA A 34 9.34 5.08 2.19
C ALA A 34 9.28 6.52 1.67
N ASP A 35 10.03 7.47 2.25
CA ASP A 35 10.10 8.86 1.78
C ASP A 35 10.76 8.93 0.40
N ALA A 36 11.87 8.21 0.21
CA ALA A 36 12.56 8.13 -1.08
C ALA A 36 11.68 7.47 -2.15
N ALA A 37 10.99 6.37 -1.80
CA ALA A 37 10.06 5.70 -2.71
C ALA A 37 8.87 6.61 -3.08
N TYR A 38 8.34 7.35 -2.10
CA TYR A 38 7.24 8.29 -2.29
C TYR A 38 7.64 9.44 -3.23
N ALA A 39 8.79 10.07 -3.01
CA ALA A 39 9.30 11.13 -3.86
C ALA A 39 9.49 10.64 -5.31
N LYS A 40 10.03 9.43 -5.48
CA LYS A 40 10.17 8.79 -6.79
C LYS A 40 8.83 8.56 -7.47
N ALA A 41 7.84 8.03 -6.76
CA ALA A 41 6.50 7.79 -7.29
C ALA A 41 5.83 9.10 -7.73
N ARG A 42 5.92 10.16 -6.91
CA ARG A 42 5.40 11.48 -7.26
C ARG A 42 6.05 12.05 -8.52
N ASN A 43 7.38 11.98 -8.60
CA ASN A 43 8.13 12.48 -9.76
C ASN A 43 7.85 11.67 -11.04
N ALA A 44 7.50 10.40 -10.91
CA ALA A 44 7.09 9.55 -12.04
C ALA A 44 5.63 9.79 -12.49
N GLY A 45 4.87 10.65 -11.82
CA GLY A 45 3.47 10.93 -12.15
C GLY A 45 2.48 9.89 -11.63
N ALA A 46 2.86 9.08 -10.63
CA ALA A 46 1.92 8.16 -9.99
C ALA A 46 0.81 8.94 -9.28
N THR A 47 -0.43 8.41 -9.33
CA THR A 47 -1.56 9.02 -8.62
C THR A 47 -1.48 8.62 -7.16
N ILE A 48 -1.03 9.53 -6.28
CA ILE A 48 -1.04 9.29 -4.84
C ILE A 48 -2.49 9.34 -4.34
N ILE A 49 -2.98 8.21 -3.83
CA ILE A 49 -4.34 8.09 -3.28
C ILE A 49 -4.35 8.07 -1.75
N GLN A 50 -3.20 7.81 -1.14
CA GLN A 50 -2.96 8.06 0.27
C GLN A 50 -1.55 8.63 0.45
N GLU A 51 -1.49 9.83 1.03
CA GLU A 51 -0.22 10.51 1.30
C GLU A 51 0.64 9.73 2.30
N LEU A 52 1.93 10.02 2.30
CA LEU A 52 2.92 9.40 3.17
C LEU A 52 2.55 9.61 4.65
N THR A 53 2.38 8.52 5.38
CA THR A 53 1.89 8.53 6.75
C THR A 53 2.63 7.53 7.63
N ASN A 54 2.65 7.80 8.94
CA ASN A 54 3.11 6.84 9.94
C ASN A 54 1.93 6.02 10.44
N ARG A 55 2.09 4.71 10.44
CA ARG A 55 1.10 3.76 10.92
C ARG A 55 1.31 3.48 12.41
N ASP A 56 0.23 3.12 13.06
CA ASP A 56 0.15 2.66 14.45
C ASP A 56 1.00 1.42 14.75
N TYR A 57 1.21 0.56 13.75
CA TYR A 57 2.15 -0.58 13.83
C TYR A 57 3.60 -0.22 13.47
N GLY A 58 3.97 1.07 13.50
CA GLY A 58 5.35 1.54 13.35
C GLY A 58 5.89 1.60 11.91
N SER A 59 5.06 1.29 10.92
CA SER A 59 5.43 1.39 9.51
C SER A 59 5.26 2.82 8.97
N ARG A 60 6.13 3.23 8.05
CA ARG A 60 5.97 4.46 7.27
C ARG A 60 5.56 4.11 5.86
N GLU A 61 4.42 4.62 5.39
CA GLU A 61 3.77 4.09 4.20
C GLU A 61 3.02 5.13 3.36
N PHE A 62 2.84 4.82 2.07
CA PHE A 62 1.94 5.55 1.18
C PHE A 62 1.24 4.58 0.22
N ILE A 63 0.18 5.06 -0.44
CA ILE A 63 -0.56 4.28 -1.43
C ILE A 63 -0.72 5.09 -2.71
N CYS A 64 -0.46 4.47 -3.86
CA CYS A 64 -0.64 5.07 -5.16
C CYS A 64 -1.34 4.14 -6.15
N ARG A 65 -1.80 4.72 -7.26
CA ARG A 65 -2.30 4.00 -8.43
C ARG A 65 -1.38 4.18 -9.64
N ASP A 66 -1.22 3.10 -10.39
CA ASP A 66 -0.64 3.15 -11.72
C ASP A 66 -1.68 3.55 -12.78
N PRO A 67 -1.27 3.80 -14.03
CA PRO A 67 -2.19 4.18 -15.11
C PRO A 67 -3.28 3.14 -15.42
N GLU A 68 -3.02 1.85 -15.17
CA GLU A 68 -3.98 0.76 -15.32
C GLU A 68 -4.98 0.66 -14.14
N GLY A 69 -4.79 1.47 -13.09
CA GLY A 69 -5.66 1.56 -11.92
C GLY A 69 -5.33 0.56 -10.82
N ASN A 70 -4.21 -0.18 -10.91
CA ASN A 70 -3.79 -1.09 -9.84
C ASN A 70 -3.37 -0.29 -8.60
N VAL A 71 -3.69 -0.83 -7.43
CA VAL A 71 -3.34 -0.23 -6.15
C VAL A 71 -2.02 -0.79 -5.64
N TRP A 72 -1.08 0.11 -5.40
CA TRP A 72 0.25 -0.17 -4.88
C TRP A 72 0.42 0.49 -3.52
N SER A 73 0.80 -0.31 -2.54
CA SER A 73 1.16 0.13 -1.20
C SER A 73 2.67 -0.03 -1.02
N PHE A 74 3.33 1.01 -0.54
CA PHE A 74 4.75 0.96 -0.22
C PHE A 74 4.93 1.26 1.26
N GLY A 75 5.79 0.51 1.93
CA GLY A 75 6.05 0.79 3.33
C GLY A 75 7.25 0.08 3.92
N THR A 76 7.62 0.46 5.13
CA THR A 76 8.81 -0.07 5.81
C THR A 76 8.55 -1.36 6.58
N TYR A 77 7.30 -1.81 6.65
CA TYR A 77 6.96 -3.06 7.32
C TYR A 77 7.35 -4.26 6.47
N TRP A 78 8.31 -5.03 6.99
CA TRP A 78 8.64 -6.35 6.47
C TRP A 78 8.31 -7.42 7.52
N PRO A 79 7.28 -8.23 7.30
CA PRO A 79 6.94 -9.32 8.19
C PRO A 79 8.02 -10.39 8.11
N LYS A 80 8.78 -10.55 9.19
CA LYS A 80 9.74 -11.63 9.36
C LYS A 80 9.11 -12.74 10.17
N ALA A 81 9.16 -13.96 9.66
CA ALA A 81 8.76 -15.13 10.44
C ALA A 81 9.72 -15.30 11.63
N GLY A 82 9.19 -15.29 12.86
CA GLY A 82 9.96 -15.56 14.08
C GLY A 82 10.36 -14.33 14.92
N GLU A 83 10.20 -13.12 14.40
CA GLU A 83 10.29 -11.89 15.20
C GLU A 83 8.86 -11.49 15.63
N LYS A 84 8.68 -11.16 16.92
CA LYS A 84 7.39 -10.59 17.36
C LYS A 84 7.24 -9.21 16.72
N ALA A 85 6.08 -8.97 16.12
CA ALA A 85 5.66 -7.64 15.68
C ALA A 85 5.57 -6.68 16.86
#